data_AF-A0A511TB98-F1
#
_entry.id   AF-A0A511TB98-F1
#
_cell.length_a   1.000
_cell.length_b   1.000
_cell.length_c   1.000
_cell.angle_alpha   90.00
_cell.angle_beta   90.00
_cell.angle_gamma   90.00
#
_symmetry.space_group_name_H-M   'P 1'
#
loop_
_entity.id
_entity.type
_entity.pdbx_description
1 polymer ?
#
loop_
_entity_poly.entity_id
_entity_poly.type
_entity_poly.pdbx_seq_one_letter_code
_entity_poly.pdbx_strand_id
1 'polypeptide(L)' 'MAIPDYQALMLPVLDHLRDGQPHELRVLREEIATALKLTDEDRAELLPSGAQAVFDNRVGWAKT' A
#
# COMPACT_ATOMS: atom_id res chain seq x y z
N MET A 1 -5.48 5.24 13.08
CA MET A 1 -5.67 4.83 11.68
C MET A 1 -4.88 5.79 10.81
N ALA A 2 -3.58 5.56 10.68
CA ALA A 2 -2.71 6.35 9.80
C ALA A 2 -2.78 5.84 8.34
N ILE A 3 -3.17 4.58 8.15
CA ILE A 3 -3.25 3.94 6.84
C ILE A 3 -4.54 4.36 6.12
N PRO A 4 -4.45 4.98 4.92
CA PRO A 4 -5.61 5.31 4.11
C PRO A 4 -6.40 4.06 3.66
N ASP A 5 -7.67 4.24 3.33
CA ASP A 5 -8.43 3.17 2.68
C ASP A 5 -7.90 2.85 1.27
N TYR A 6 -8.40 1.77 0.67
CA TYR A 6 -7.91 1.33 -0.63
C TYR A 6 -8.23 2.33 -1.76
N GLN A 7 -9.30 3.13 -1.65
CA GLN A 7 -9.69 4.10 -2.67
C GLN A 7 -8.70 5.26 -2.70
N ALA A 8 -8.30 5.75 -1.52
CA ALA A 8 -7.28 6.77 -1.38
C ALA A 8 -5.90 6.29 -1.91
N LEU A 9 -5.62 4.99 -1.87
CA LEU A 9 -4.38 4.41 -2.40
C LEU A 9 -4.38 4.17 -3.91
N MET A 10 -5.52 4.27 -4.61
CA MET A 10 -5.57 4.07 -6.06
C MET A 10 -4.70 5.08 -6.82
N LEU A 11 -4.76 6.37 -6.44
CA LEU A 11 -3.97 7.40 -7.11
C LEU A 11 -2.46 7.21 -6.91
N PRO A 12 -1.93 7.01 -5.67
CA PRO A 12 -0.52 6.68 -5.45
C PRO A 12 -0.03 5.45 -6.22
N VAL A 13 -0.87 4.41 -6.33
CA VAL A 13 -0.57 3.20 -7.11
C VAL A 13 -0.46 3.53 -8.60
N LEU A 14 -1.44 4.24 -9.16
CA LEU A 14 -1.41 4.61 -10.59
C LEU A 14 -0.27 5.55 -10.94
N ASP A 15 0.09 6.49 -10.06
CA ASP A 15 1.21 7.41 -10.30
C ASP A 15 2.56 6.66 -10.33
N HIS A 16 2.73 5.62 -9.51
CA HIS A 16 3.92 4.75 -9.58
C HIS A 16 3.94 3.87 -10.83
N LEU A 17 2.78 3.45 -11.33
CA LEU A 17 2.67 2.64 -12.55
C LEU A 17 2.61 3.48 -13.84
N ARG A 18 2.81 4.81 -13.77
CA ARG A 18 2.62 5.73 -14.90
C ARG A 18 3.59 5.52 -16.06
N ASP A 19 4.70 4.83 -15.82
CA ASP A 19 5.70 4.49 -16.84
C ASP A 19 5.26 3.33 -17.76
N GLY A 20 4.15 2.66 -17.43
CA GLY A 20 3.61 1.53 -18.16
C GLY A 20 4.48 0.27 -18.10
N GLN A 21 5.45 0.21 -17.19
CA GLN A 21 6.31 -0.96 -17.01
C GLN A 21 5.79 -1.89 -15.92
N PRO A 22 6.15 -3.18 -15.94
CA PRO A 22 5.91 -4.07 -14.82
C PRO A 22 6.75 -3.66 -13.60
N HIS A 23 6.10 -3.53 -12.45
CA HIS A 23 6.75 -3.25 -11.17
C HIS A 23 6.56 -4.41 -10.19
N GLU A 24 7.58 -4.70 -9.38
CA GLU A 24 7.42 -5.65 -8.28
C GLU A 24 6.47 -5.07 -7.22
N LEU A 25 5.45 -5.84 -6.84
CA LEU A 25 4.49 -5.41 -5.82
C LEU A 25 5.15 -5.05 -4.47
N ARG A 26 6.26 -5.72 -4.14
CA ARG A 26 7.05 -5.39 -2.94
C ARG A 26 7.67 -4.00 -3.04
N VAL A 27 8.25 -3.65 -4.19
CA VAL A 27 8.84 -2.32 -4.42
C VAL A 27 7.76 -1.25 -4.36
N LEU A 28 6.64 -1.47 -5.05
CA LEU A 28 5.49 -0.56 -5.04
C LEU A 28 4.99 -0.28 -3.60
N ARG A 29 4.92 -1.31 -2.75
CA ARG A 29 4.53 -1.15 -1.34
C ARG A 29 5.51 -0.30 -0.55
N GLU A 30 6.82 -0.52 -0.71
CA GLU A 30 7.84 0.28 -0.02
C GLU A 30 7.80 1.75 -0.45
N GLU A 31 7.65 2.02 -1.75
CA GLU A 31 7.62 3.38 -2.28
C GLU A 31 6.36 4.14 -1.83
N ILE A 32 5.20 3.49 -1.85
CA ILE A 32 3.95 4.08 -1.35
C ILE A 32 4.02 4.28 0.17
N ALA A 33 4.55 3.33 0.94
CA ALA A 33 4.74 3.49 2.38
C ALA A 33 5.65 4.68 2.70
N THR A 34 6.73 4.84 1.93
CA THR A 34 7.66 5.97 2.05
C THR A 34 6.97 7.30 1.72
N ALA A 35 6.19 7.35 0.62
CA ALA A 35 5.46 8.54 0.22
C ALA A 35 4.42 8.99 1.27
N LEU A 36 3.78 8.02 1.93
CA LEU A 36 2.82 8.24 3.00
C LEU A 36 3.47 8.44 4.39
N LYS A 37 4.79 8.29 4.49
CA LYS A 37 5.56 8.38 5.75
C LYS A 37 5.04 7.42 6.82
N LEU A 38 4.64 6.21 6.43
CA LEU A 38 4.18 5.19 7.36
C LEU A 38 5.34 4.75 8.26
N THR A 39 5.06 4.58 9.55
CA THR A 39 6.03 4.03 10.50
C THR A 39 6.05 2.50 10.41
N ASP A 40 7.06 1.88 11.01
CA ASP A 40 7.10 0.41 11.13
C ASP A 40 5.89 -0.13 11.91
N GLU A 41 5.38 0.65 12.86
CA GLU A 41 4.18 0.32 13.65
C GLU A 41 2.92 0.37 12.78
N ASP A 42 2.78 1.39 11.92
CA ASP A 42 1.67 1.46 10.96
C ASP A 42 1.73 0.26 10.01
N ARG A 43 2.93 -0.11 9.54
CA ARG A 43 3.13 -1.25 8.64
C ARG A 43 2.88 -2.60 9.31
N ALA A 44 3.07 -2.68 10.63
CA ALA A 44 2.81 -3.88 11.43
C ALA A 44 1.34 -4.03 11.82
N GLU A 45 0.48 -3.04 11.58
CA GLU A 45 -0.95 -3.12 11.88
C GLU A 45 -1.59 -4.27 11.08
N LEU A 46 -2.15 -5.25 11.78
CA LEU A 46 -2.84 -6.40 11.17
C LEU A 46 -4.33 -6.14 11.04
N LEU A 47 -4.94 -6.74 10.01
CA LEU A 47 -6.40 -6.83 9.94
C LEU A 47 -6.96 -7.58 11.16
N PRO A 48 -8.25 -7.42 11.51
CA PRO A 48 -8.88 -8.18 12.59
C PRO A 48 -8.77 -9.71 12.45
N SER A 49 -8.59 -10.21 11.23
CA SER A 49 -8.34 -11.63 10.97
C SER A 49 -6.93 -12.11 11.36
N GLY A 50 -5.99 -11.19 11.62
CA GLY A 50 -4.60 -11.48 11.97
C GLY A 50 -3.72 -11.99 10.82
N ALA A 51 -4.27 -12.21 9.63
CA ALA A 51 -3.57 -12.91 8.55
C ALA A 51 -2.73 -11.99 7.64
N GLN A 52 -3.10 -10.72 7.53
CA GLN A 52 -2.44 -9.76 6.64
C GLN A 52 -2.29 -8.41 7.32
N ALA A 53 -1.20 -7.71 7.01
CA ALA A 53 -1.06 -6.30 7.35
C ALA A 53 -2.14 -5.48 6.63
N VAL A 54 -2.69 -4.48 7.32
CA VAL A 54 -3.74 -3.60 6.80
C VAL A 54 -3.23 -2.91 5.53
N PHE A 55 -2.06 -2.29 5.58
CA PHE A 55 -1.47 -1.58 4.44
C PHE A 55 -1.30 -2.48 3.21
N ASP A 56 -0.68 -3.65 3.37
CA ASP A 56 -0.46 -4.61 2.27
C ASP A 56 -1.78 -5.06 1.62
N ASN A 57 -2.81 -5.24 2.44
CA ASN A 57 -4.15 -5.56 1.96
C ASN A 57 -4.76 -4.39 1.17
N ARG A 58 -4.67 -3.15 1.66
CA ARG A 58 -5.22 -1.97 0.97
C ARG A 58 -4.52 -1.71 -0.36
N VAL A 59 -3.20 -1.82 -0.42
CA VAL A 59 -2.44 -1.73 -1.69
C VAL A 59 -2.83 -2.87 -2.63
N GLY A 60 -3.02 -4.09 -2.11
CA GLY A 60 -3.48 -5.23 -2.89
C GLY A 60 -4.83 -4.99 -3.59
N TRP A 61 -5.77 -4.35 -2.88
CA TRP A 61 -7.07 -3.94 -3.44
C TRP A 61 -6.95 -2.78 -4.42
N ALA A 62 -6.16 -1.75 -4.11
CA ALA A 62 -5.96 -0.59 -4.98
C ALA A 62 -5.34 -0.94 -6.34
N LYS A 63 -4.62 -2.06 -6.43
CA LYS A 63 -4.02 -2.60 -7.65
C LYS A 63 -5.02 -3.38 -8.54
N THR A 64 -6.17 -3.78 -8.01
CA THR A 64 -7.18 -4.57 -8.77
C THR A 64 -8.11 -3.67 -9.54
#